data_AF-A0A352QQ65-F1
#
_entry.id   AF-A0A352QQ65-F1
#
_cell.length_a   1.000
_cell.length_b   1.000
_cell.length_c   1.000
_cell.angle_alpha   90.00
_cell.angle_beta   90.00
_cell.angle_gamma   90.00
#
_symmetry.space_group_name_H-M   'P 1'
#
loop_
_entity.id
_entity.type
_entity.pdbx_description
1 polymer ?
#
loop_
_entity_poly.entity_id
_entity_poly.type
_entity_poly.pdbx_seq_one_letter_code
_entity_poly.pdbx_strand_id
1 'polypeptide(L)' 'AMLSHDGEEGGVVVQGRVEITVGDQVRVLGPGEAYYFESRQPHRFRNVGDENAVIVSANTPPTF' A
#
# COMPACT_ATOMS: atom_id res chain seq x y z
N ALA A 1 8.19 5.13 -8.93
CA ALA A 1 9.30 4.18 -8.70
C ALA A 1 8.85 3.16 -7.66
N MET A 2 9.62 2.08 -7.43
CA MET A 2 9.38 1.19 -6.30
C MET A 2 9.96 1.82 -5.02
N LEU A 3 9.25 1.65 -3.91
CA LEU A 3 9.66 1.98 -2.56
C LEU A 3 10.28 0.75 -1.89
N SER A 4 11.23 0.95 -1.00
CA SER A 4 11.78 -0.09 -0.14
C SER A 4 12.44 0.58 1.05
N HIS A 5 12.09 0.15 2.26
CA HIS A 5 12.67 0.66 3.49
C HIS A 5 12.60 -0.40 4.60
N ASP A 6 13.31 -0.18 5.70
CA ASP A 6 13.24 -1.09 6.84
C ASP A 6 11.84 -1.06 7.47
N GLY A 7 11.45 -2.12 8.18
CA GLY A 7 10.17 -2.17 8.88
C GLY A 7 9.03 -2.84 8.12
N GLU A 8 7.82 -2.56 8.59
CA GLU A 8 6.56 -3.15 8.16
C GLU A 8 5.54 -2.05 7.90
N GLU A 9 4.71 -2.27 6.88
CA GLU A 9 3.63 -1.35 6.51
C GLU A 9 2.33 -2.13 6.40
N GLY A 10 1.29 -1.60 7.06
CA GLY A 10 -0.07 -2.09 6.92
C GLY A 10 -1.06 -0.94 6.84
N GLY A 11 -2.11 -1.14 6.07
CA GLY A 11 -3.11 -0.10 5.87
C GLY A 11 -4.44 -0.63 5.34
N VAL A 12 -5.43 0.25 5.36
CA VAL A 12 -6.78 0.01 4.83
C VAL A 12 -7.14 1.08 3.82
N VAL A 13 -7.73 0.67 2.70
CA VAL A 13 -8.29 1.61 1.73
C VAL A 13 -9.62 2.13 2.30
N VAL A 14 -9.75 3.44 2.41
CA VAL A 14 -10.99 4.09 2.91
C VAL A 14 -11.79 4.75 1.79
N GLN A 15 -11.17 5.02 0.63
CA GLN A 15 -11.83 5.57 -0.56
C GLN A 15 -11.07 5.16 -1.83
N GLY A 16 -11.78 4.99 -2.96
CA GLY A 16 -11.19 4.72 -4.27
C GLY A 16 -10.66 3.29 -4.44
N ARG A 17 -9.81 3.09 -5.46
CA ARG A 17 -9.17 1.81 -5.76
C ARG A 17 -7.67 1.96 -5.90
N VAL A 18 -6.93 1.13 -5.17
CA VAL A 18 -5.46 1.17 -5.14
C VAL A 18 -4.91 -0.16 -5.61
N GLU A 19 -4.11 -0.13 -6.66
CA GLU A 19 -3.22 -1.23 -7.00
C GLU A 19 -1.99 -1.17 -6.11
N ILE A 20 -1.71 -2.27 -5.43
CA ILE A 20 -0.52 -2.47 -4.61
C ILE A 20 0.32 -3.56 -5.27
N THR A 21 1.56 -3.22 -5.59
CA THR A 21 2.60 -4.17 -5.97
C THR A 21 3.51 -4.41 -4.78
N VAL A 22 3.80 -5.67 -4.44
CA VAL A 22 4.79 -6.08 -3.43
C VAL A 22 5.59 -7.24 -3.99
N GLY A 23 6.88 -7.02 -4.30
CA GLY A 23 7.69 -8.00 -5.01
C GLY A 23 7.07 -8.34 -6.38
N ASP A 24 6.68 -9.59 -6.56
CA ASP A 24 6.01 -10.13 -7.75
C ASP A 24 4.47 -10.15 -7.65
N GLN A 25 3.91 -9.82 -6.48
CA GLN A 25 2.47 -9.84 -6.25
C GLN A 25 1.85 -8.49 -6.60
N VAL A 26 0.72 -8.53 -7.30
CA VAL A 26 -0.08 -7.35 -7.65
C VAL A 26 -1.53 -7.61 -7.27
N ARG A 27 -2.12 -6.69 -6.49
CA ARG A 27 -3.54 -6.72 -6.09
C ARG A 27 -4.15 -5.35 -6.23
N VAL A 28 -5.41 -5.28 -6.64
CA VAL A 28 -6.22 -4.06 -6.58
C VAL A 28 -7.15 -4.17 -5.38
N LEU A 29 -7.07 -3.21 -4.48
CA LEU A 29 -7.89 -3.12 -3.28
C LEU A 29 -8.89 -1.96 -3.40
N GLY A 30 -10.11 -2.17 -2.89
CA GLY A 30 -11.16 -1.18 -2.75
C GLY A 30 -11.48 -0.87 -1.27
N PRO A 31 -12.47 0.00 -1.01
CA PRO A 31 -12.78 0.45 0.34
C PRO A 31 -13.12 -0.69 1.29
N GLY A 32 -12.49 -0.70 2.47
CA GLY A 32 -12.62 -1.75 3.49
C GLY A 32 -11.64 -2.91 3.34
N GLU A 33 -10.93 -3.01 2.21
CA GLU A 33 -9.87 -3.99 2.03
C GLU A 33 -8.54 -3.47 2.58
N ALA A 34 -7.74 -4.37 3.13
CA ALA A 34 -6.51 -4.06 3.83
C ALA A 34 -5.30 -4.78 3.22
N TYR A 35 -4.11 -4.27 3.52
CA TYR A 35 -2.84 -4.88 3.17
C TYR A 35 -1.90 -4.88 4.37
N TYR A 36 -0.94 -5.79 4.32
CA TYR A 36 0.18 -5.86 5.25
C TYR A 36 1.37 -6.52 4.55
N PHE A 37 2.55 -5.92 4.65
CA PHE A 37 3.79 -6.50 4.13
C PHE A 37 5.03 -5.96 4.83
N GLU A 38 6.15 -6.67 4.70
CA GLU A 38 7.46 -6.17 5.08
C GLU A 38 7.91 -5.08 4.08
N SER A 39 8.14 -3.86 4.54
CA SER A 39 8.50 -2.72 3.69
C SER A 39 9.85 -2.86 2.99
N ARG A 40 10.65 -3.86 3.40
CA ARG A 40 11.91 -4.26 2.75
C ARG A 40 11.68 -4.88 1.38
N GLN A 41 10.47 -5.38 1.14
CA GLN A 41 10.08 -5.85 -0.19
C GLN A 41 9.82 -4.63 -1.07
N PRO A 42 10.35 -4.59 -2.31
CA PRO A 42 10.04 -3.52 -3.24
C PRO A 42 8.53 -3.42 -3.43
N HIS A 43 7.96 -2.25 -3.15
CA HIS A 43 6.51 -2.07 -3.21
C HIS A 43 6.13 -0.75 -3.90
N ARG A 44 4.87 -0.66 -4.35
CA ARG A 44 4.34 0.55 -5.01
C ARG A 44 2.83 0.59 -4.90
N PHE A 45 2.31 1.78 -4.64
CA PHE A 45 0.89 2.11 -4.68
C PHE A 45 0.57 2.88 -5.96
N ARG A 46 -0.53 2.53 -6.61
CA ARG A 46 -1.04 3.24 -7.79
C ARG A 46 -2.55 3.40 -7.66
N ASN A 47 -3.03 4.64 -7.76
CA ASN A 47 -4.45 4.87 -7.98
C ASN A 47 -4.82 4.40 -9.40
N VAL A 48 -5.78 3.49 -9.50
CA VAL A 48 -6.25 2.92 -10.77
C VAL A 48 -7.68 3.36 -11.14
N GLY A 49 -8.30 4.19 -10.30
CA GLY A 49 -9.62 4.77 -10.57
C GLY A 49 -9.55 6.22 -11.04
N ASP A 50 -10.71 6.74 -11.41
CA ASP A 50 -10.90 8.13 -11.86
C ASP A 50 -11.21 9.11 -10.70
N GLU A 51 -11.29 8.60 -9.48
CA GLU A 51 -11.51 9.35 -8.26
C GLU A 51 -10.29 9.32 -7.34
N ASN A 52 -10.27 10.16 -6.31
CA ASN A 52 -9.21 10.12 -5.30
C ASN A 52 -9.23 8.78 -4.56
N ALA A 53 -8.07 8.13 -4.49
CA ALA A 53 -7.85 7.00 -3.60
C ALA A 53 -7.25 7.49 -2.28
N VAL A 54 -7.80 7.02 -1.15
CA VAL A 54 -7.36 7.38 0.19
C VAL A 54 -7.07 6.10 0.97
N ILE A 55 -5.90 6.04 1.59
CA ILE A 55 -5.42 4.93 2.41
C ILE A 55 -5.06 5.49 3.79
N VAL A 56 -5.41 4.76 4.84
CA VAL A 56 -4.85 4.98 6.18
C VAL A 56 -3.86 3.86 6.46
N SER A 57 -2.58 4.23 6.62
CA SER A 57 -1.47 3.29 6.80
C SER A 57 -0.72 3.58 8.09
N ALA A 58 -0.20 2.51 8.70
CA ALA A 58 0.69 2.55 9.84
C ALA A 58 2.00 1.86 9.48
N ASN A 59 3.12 2.50 9.84
CA ASN A 59 4.47 2.02 9.61
C ASN A 59 5.16 1.76 10.94
N THR A 60 5.91 0.65 11.05
CA THR A 60 6.79 0.37 12.19
C THR A 60 8.20 0.02 11.69
N PRO A 61 9.27 0.60 12.26
CA PRO A 61 9.29 1.72 13.23
C PRO A 61 8.80 3.06 12.64
N PRO A 62 8.45 4.06 13.48
CA PRO A 62 7.84 5.33 13.06
C PRO A 62 8.79 6.28 12.30
N THR A 63 9.92 5.80 11.79
CA THR A 63 11.05 6.62 11.29
C THR A 63 11.25 6.59 9.77
N PHE A 64 10.21 6.32 8.97
CA PHE A 64 10.27 6.36 7.51
C PHE A 64 9.46 7.50 6.92
#